data_AF-A0A7S1E6R3-F1
#
_entry.id   AF-A0A7S1E6R3-F1
#
_cell.length_a   1.000
_cell.length_b   1.000
_cell.length_c   1.000
_cell.angle_alpha   90.00
_cell.angle_beta   90.00
_cell.angle_gamma   90.00
#
_symmetry.space_group_name_H-M   'P 1'
#
loop_
_entity.id
_entity.type
_entity.pdbx_description
1 polymer ?
#
loop_
_entity_poly.entity_id
_entity_poly.type
_entity_poly.pdbx_seq_one_letter_code
_entity_poly.pdbx_strand_id
1 'polypeptide(L)'
;FTSTILRGDKVGLIGPNGAGKTTLLKMILGALPPDSGMVRLGSRLTVAYFDQMRDTLNLDATLADTISPGSEWIEIGTQKKHVKSYLGDFLFSPARANSPVRTLSGGERNR
;
A
#
# COMPACT_ATOMS: atom_id res chain seq x y z
N PHE A 1 -0.72 -19.65 17.85
CA PHE A 1 0.48 -19.09 17.19
C PHE A 1 1.09 -18.08 18.14
N THR A 2 2.42 -18.07 18.31
CA THR A 2 3.14 -17.11 19.15
C THR A 2 4.38 -16.65 18.41
N SER A 3 4.58 -15.34 18.28
CA SER A 3 5.77 -14.76 17.65
C SER A 3 6.00 -13.33 18.12
N THR A 4 7.24 -12.84 17.97
CA THR A 4 7.62 -11.45 18.17
C THR A 4 8.25 -10.94 16.88
N ILE A 5 7.76 -9.81 16.38
CA ILE A 5 8.28 -9.14 15.17
C ILE A 5 9.02 -7.88 15.64
N LEU A 6 10.28 -7.76 15.25
CA LEU A 6 11.15 -6.66 15.61
C LEU A 6 11.25 -5.63 14.47
N ARG A 7 11.73 -4.44 14.81
CA ARG A 7 11.95 -3.38 13.82
C ARG A 7 13.04 -3.79 12.84
N GLY A 8 12.73 -3.74 11.55
CA GLY A 8 13.65 -4.13 10.48
C GLY A 8 13.43 -5.54 9.95
N ASP A 9 12.59 -6.35 10.62
CA ASP A 9 12.24 -7.68 10.16
C ASP A 9 11.49 -7.62 8.82
N LYS A 10 11.86 -8.53 7.92
CA LYS A 10 11.12 -8.81 6.68
C LYS A 10 10.49 -10.18 6.82
N VAL A 11 9.20 -10.21 7.15
CA VAL A 11 8.46 -11.45 7.43
C VAL A 11 7.56 -11.83 6.26
N GLY A 12 7.74 -13.05 5.74
CA GLY A 12 6.83 -13.63 4.74
C GLY A 12 5.84 -14.59 5.38
N LEU A 13 4.54 -14.43 5.08
CA LEU A 13 3.48 -15.36 5.48
C LEU A 13 3.12 -16.27 4.28
N ILE A 14 3.43 -17.56 4.38
CA ILE A 14 3.16 -18.55 3.33
C ILE A 14 2.18 -19.62 3.81
N GLY A 15 1.42 -20.20 2.87
CA GLY A 15 0.41 -21.23 3.15
C GLY A 15 -0.71 -21.22 2.12
N PRO A 16 -1.61 -22.22 2.12
CA PRO A 16 -2.70 -22.31 1.14
C PRO A 16 -3.70 -21.15 1.27
N ASN A 17 -4.50 -20.94 0.21
CA ASN A 17 -5.61 -19.99 0.26
C ASN A 17 -6.63 -20.43 1.32
N GLY A 18 -7.19 -19.48 2.06
CA GLY A 18 -8.08 -19.77 3.18
C GLY A 18 -7.38 -20.14 4.49
N ALA A 19 -6.06 -20.29 4.54
CA ALA A 19 -5.31 -20.62 5.78
C ALA A 19 -5.27 -19.50 6.85
N GLY A 20 -6.00 -18.40 6.65
CA GLY A 20 -6.06 -17.29 7.61
C GLY A 20 -4.90 -16.29 7.57
N LYS A 21 -4.07 -16.28 6.51
CA LYS A 21 -2.93 -15.34 6.36
C LYS A 21 -3.36 -13.88 6.43
N THR A 22 -4.38 -13.51 5.66
CA THR A 22 -4.94 -12.15 5.64
C THR A 22 -5.55 -11.80 7.00
N THR A 23 -6.21 -12.76 7.65
CA THR A 23 -6.77 -12.61 9.00
C THR A 23 -5.66 -12.32 10.01
N LEU A 24 -4.58 -13.12 10.00
CA LEU A 24 -3.43 -12.94 10.87
C LEU A 24 -2.77 -11.57 10.64
N LEU A 25 -2.62 -11.17 9.39
CA LEU A 25 -2.02 -9.89 9.06
C LEU A 25 -2.89 -8.72 9.54
N LYS A 26 -4.23 -8.78 9.37
CA LYS A 26 -5.15 -7.80 9.93
C LYS A 26 -5.08 -7.74 11.47
N MET A 27 -4.91 -8.86 12.14
CA MET A 27 -4.70 -8.90 13.61
C MET A 27 -3.36 -8.26 14.02
N ILE A 28 -2.26 -8.56 13.33
CA ILE A 28 -0.94 -7.95 13.57
C ILE A 28 -0.97 -6.43 13.33
N LEU A 29 -1.80 -5.94 12.42
CA LEU A 29 -1.98 -4.52 12.16
C LEU A 29 -2.98 -3.84 13.12
N GLY A 30 -3.62 -4.60 14.02
CA GLY A 30 -4.64 -4.10 14.94
C GLY A 30 -5.99 -3.79 14.29
N ALA A 31 -6.19 -4.16 13.02
CA ALA A 31 -7.43 -3.95 12.28
C ALA A 31 -8.51 -5.01 12.59
N LEU A 32 -8.12 -6.12 13.21
CA LEU A 32 -9.02 -7.19 13.65
C LEU A 32 -8.62 -7.63 15.07
N PRO A 33 -9.53 -7.64 16.06
CA PRO A 33 -9.22 -8.18 17.37
C PRO A 33 -9.10 -9.71 17.31
N PRO A 34 -8.23 -10.32 18.14
CA PRO A 34 -8.20 -11.77 18.27
C PRO A 34 -9.38 -12.29 19.09
N ASP A 35 -9.92 -13.46 18.74
CA ASP A 35 -10.95 -14.14 19.54
C ASP A 35 -10.40 -14.59 20.90
N SER A 36 -9.11 -14.92 20.96
CA SER A 36 -8.39 -15.32 22.17
C SER A 36 -6.91 -14.97 22.09
N GLY A 37 -6.28 -14.80 23.26
CA GLY A 37 -4.88 -14.38 23.36
C GLY A 37 -4.70 -12.86 23.34
N MET A 38 -3.48 -12.41 23.01
CA MET A 38 -3.12 -10.99 23.07
C MET A 38 -2.20 -10.62 21.90
N VAL A 39 -2.46 -9.45 21.31
CA VAL A 39 -1.57 -8.79 20.36
C VAL A 39 -1.08 -7.49 21.00
N ARG A 40 0.24 -7.32 21.12
CA ARG A 40 0.83 -6.08 21.65
C ARG A 40 1.60 -5.37 20.55
N LEU A 41 1.11 -4.19 20.19
CA LEU A 41 1.73 -3.33 19.19
C LEU A 41 2.77 -2.40 19.85
N GLY A 42 3.90 -2.20 19.18
CA GLY A 42 4.93 -1.27 19.63
C GLY A 42 4.49 0.20 19.53
N SER A 43 5.09 1.07 20.34
CA SER A 43 4.86 2.52 20.24
C SER A 43 5.39 3.08 18.90
N ARG A 44 4.62 3.97 18.25
CA ARG A 44 4.98 4.63 16.98
C ARG A 44 5.09 3.69 15.76
N LEU A 45 4.18 2.74 15.62
CA LEU A 45 4.00 1.99 14.37
C LEU A 45 3.36 2.89 13.31
N THR A 46 4.08 3.13 12.21
CA THR A 46 3.49 3.65 10.97
C THR A 46 3.09 2.46 10.12
N VAL A 47 1.79 2.17 10.07
CA VAL A 47 1.26 1.07 9.26
C VAL A 47 1.01 1.57 7.84
N ALA A 48 1.77 1.04 6.88
CA ALA A 48 1.41 1.11 5.47
C ALA A 48 0.86 -0.27 5.06
N TYR A 49 -0.46 -0.38 4.93
CA TYR A 49 -1.11 -1.60 4.50
C TYR A 49 -1.44 -1.52 3.01
N PHE A 50 -0.78 -2.36 2.22
CA PHE A 50 -1.13 -2.55 0.81
C PHE A 50 -2.06 -3.77 0.72
N ASP A 51 -3.37 -3.53 0.69
CA ASP A 51 -4.35 -4.60 0.51
C ASP A 51 -4.23 -5.16 -0.91
N GLN A 52 -4.47 -6.46 -1.07
CA GLN A 52 -4.57 -7.09 -2.39
C GLN A 52 -5.83 -6.66 -3.16
N MET A 53 -6.69 -5.82 -2.56
CA MET A 53 -7.81 -5.20 -3.23
C MET A 53 -7.34 -4.15 -4.24
N ARG A 54 -6.98 -4.63 -5.43
CA ARG A 54 -6.80 -3.87 -6.67
C ARG A 54 -8.11 -3.28 -7.23
N ASP A 55 -9.23 -3.46 -6.52
CA ASP A 55 -10.59 -3.32 -7.05
C ASP A 55 -11.18 -1.89 -6.99
N THR A 56 -10.42 -0.86 -6.64
CA THR A 56 -10.92 0.53 -6.67
C THR A 56 -9.97 1.52 -7.33
N LEU A 57 -9.13 1.07 -8.26
CA LEU A 57 -8.52 2.00 -9.20
C LEU A 57 -9.56 2.36 -10.26
N ASN A 58 -10.00 3.62 -10.28
CA ASN A 58 -10.76 4.14 -11.41
C ASN A 58 -9.87 4.07 -12.65
N LEU A 59 -10.12 3.08 -13.50
CA LEU A 59 -9.28 2.77 -14.65
C LEU A 59 -9.25 3.89 -15.70
N ASP A 60 -10.25 4.76 -15.68
CA ASP A 60 -10.37 5.92 -16.57
C ASP A 60 -9.79 7.20 -15.97
N ALA A 61 -9.49 7.23 -14.67
CA ALA A 61 -8.77 8.33 -14.05
C ALA A 61 -7.31 8.36 -14.54
N THR A 62 -6.74 9.57 -14.59
CA THR A 62 -5.32 9.74 -14.93
C THR A 62 -4.44 9.21 -13.80
N LEU A 63 -3.19 8.87 -14.10
CA LEU A 63 -2.22 8.50 -13.06
C LEU A 63 -2.05 9.62 -12.03
N ALA A 64 -2.07 10.88 -12.49
CA ALA A 64 -1.96 12.02 -11.60
C ALA A 64 -3.15 12.12 -10.64
N ASP A 65 -4.37 12.02 -11.16
CA ASP A 65 -5.60 12.08 -10.35
C ASP A 65 -5.72 10.88 -9.40
N THR A 66 -5.20 9.72 -9.80
CA THR A 66 -5.18 8.52 -8.95
C THR A 66 -4.29 8.72 -7.73
N ILE A 67 -3.17 9.44 -7.89
CA ILE A 67 -2.19 9.69 -6.84
C ILE A 67 -2.56 10.91 -5.98
N SER A 68 -3.11 11.95 -6.60
CA SER A 68 -3.52 13.19 -5.93
C SER A 68 -4.80 13.75 -6.55
N PRO A 69 -5.97 13.26 -6.11
CA PRO A 69 -7.24 13.74 -6.65
C PRO A 69 -7.40 15.24 -6.44
N GLY A 70 -7.50 16.00 -7.54
CA GLY A 70 -7.73 17.45 -7.50
C GLY A 70 -6.52 18.29 -7.07
N SER A 71 -5.31 17.73 -7.04
CA SER A 71 -4.08 18.45 -6.67
C SER A 71 -2.88 17.98 -7.51
N GLU A 72 -1.97 18.88 -7.84
CA GLU A 72 -0.68 18.52 -8.47
C GLU A 72 0.42 18.18 -7.45
N TRP A 73 0.08 18.20 -6.16
CA TRP A 73 1.01 18.00 -5.06
C TRP A 73 0.56 16.87 -4.15
N ILE A 74 1.53 16.13 -3.62
CA ILE A 74 1.36 15.12 -2.56
C ILE A 74 2.22 15.45 -1.35
N GLU A 75 1.77 15.02 -0.18
CA GLU A 75 2.50 15.10 1.06
C GLU A 75 3.02 13.71 1.46
N ILE A 76 4.34 13.57 1.57
CA ILE A 76 5.01 12.33 1.99
C ILE A 76 5.76 12.64 3.27
N GLY A 77 5.20 12.24 4.40
CA GLY A 77 5.73 12.61 5.71
C GLY A 77 5.70 14.14 5.89
N THR A 78 6.88 14.76 5.99
CA THR A 78 7.01 16.22 6.14
C THR A 78 7.33 16.94 4.83
N GLN A 79 7.40 16.22 3.69
CA GLN A 79 7.80 16.78 2.40
C GLN A 79 6.60 16.92 1.47
N LYS A 80 6.50 18.09 0.82
CA LYS A 80 5.54 18.34 -0.26
C LYS A 80 6.25 18.14 -1.61
N LYS A 81 5.72 17.27 -2.46
CA LYS A 81 6.32 16.93 -3.76
C LYS A 81 5.30 17.00 -4.89
N HIS A 82 5.73 17.47 -6.06
CA HIS A 82 4.89 17.51 -7.25
C HIS A 82 4.63 16.09 -7.78
N VAL A 83 3.40 15.79 -8.19
CA VAL A 83 2.96 14.44 -8.61
C VAL A 83 3.83 13.87 -9.74
N LYS A 84 4.16 14.68 -10.75
CA LYS A 84 5.06 14.25 -11.84
C LYS A 84 6.47 13.88 -11.35
N SER A 85 6.99 14.57 -10.34
CA SER A 85 8.29 14.26 -9.75
C SER A 85 8.22 12.98 -8.92
N TYR A 86 7.10 12.74 -8.23
CA TYR A 86 6.87 11.48 -7.51
C TYR A 86 6.77 10.30 -8.47
N LEU A 87 5.97 10.41 -9.53
CA LEU A 87 5.89 9.43 -10.63
C LEU A 87 7.27 9.11 -11.23
N GLY A 88 8.15 10.10 -11.33
CA GLY A 88 9.54 9.92 -11.77
C GLY A 88 10.36 8.99 -10.86
N ASP A 89 10.16 9.00 -9.54
CA ASP A 89 10.81 8.05 -8.62
C ASP A 89 10.40 6.60 -8.91
N PHE A 90 9.20 6.44 -9.48
CA PHE A 90 8.65 5.18 -9.96
C PHE A 90 8.86 4.97 -11.47
N LEU A 91 9.86 5.64 -12.06
CA LEU A 91 10.26 5.58 -13.48
C LEU A 91 9.09 5.77 -14.48
N PHE A 92 8.03 6.46 -14.08
CA PHE A 92 7.03 6.94 -15.02
C PHE A 92 7.51 8.26 -15.62
N SER A 93 7.45 8.37 -16.94
CA SER A 93 7.78 9.64 -17.61
C SER A 93 6.73 10.71 -17.26
N PRO A 94 7.08 12.01 -17.22
CA PRO A 94 6.13 13.08 -16.91
C PRO A 94 4.91 13.11 -17.85
N ALA A 95 5.07 12.66 -19.10
CA ALA A 95 3.98 12.56 -20.08
C ALA A 95 2.95 11.47 -19.73
N ARG A 96 3.35 10.41 -19.00
CA ARG A 96 2.44 9.35 -18.53
C ARG A 96 1.47 9.85 -17.46
N ALA A 97 1.77 10.95 -16.77
CA ALA A 97 0.94 11.45 -15.68
C ALA A 97 -0.53 11.68 -16.07
N ASN A 98 -0.77 12.11 -17.31
CA ASN A 98 -2.10 12.37 -17.84
C ASN A 98 -2.73 11.16 -18.53
N SER A 99 -2.05 10.00 -18.56
CA SER A 99 -2.56 8.79 -19.18
C SER A 99 -3.53 8.07 -18.23
N PRO A 100 -4.61 7.45 -18.74
CA PRO A 100 -5.51 6.64 -17.92
C PRO A 100 -4.80 5.42 -17.31
N VAL A 101 -5.19 5.04 -16.09
CA VAL A 101 -4.63 3.86 -15.38
C VAL A 101 -4.78 2.57 -16.19
N ARG A 102 -5.85 2.41 -16.99
CA ARG A 102 -6.02 1.22 -17.86
C ARG A 102 -4.87 0.99 -18.84
N THR A 103 -4.10 2.02 -19.18
CA THR A 103 -2.97 1.93 -20.11
C THR A 103 -1.72 1.28 -19.48
N LEU A 104 -1.69 1.14 -18.15
CA LEU A 104 -0.60 0.49 -17.43
C LEU A 104 -0.68 -1.03 -17.57
N SER A 105 0.49 -1.65 -17.77
CA SER A 105 0.69 -3.09 -17.61
C SER A 105 0.46 -3.52 -16.17
N GLY A 106 0.24 -4.83 -15.93
CA GLY A 106 0.06 -5.36 -14.57
C GLY A 106 1.25 -5.10 -13.64
N GLY A 107 2.48 -5.09 -14.18
CA GLY A 107 3.68 -4.74 -13.42
C GLY A 107 3.75 -3.26 -13.08
N GLU A 108 3.38 -2.38 -14.01
CA GLU A 108 3.30 -0.93 -13.76
C GLU A 108 2.20 -0.58 -12.76
N ARG A 109 1.04 -1.26 -12.78
CA ARG A 109 -0.03 -1.05 -11.77
C ARG A 109 0.37 -1.49 -10.36
N ASN A 110 1.37 -2.36 -10.24
CA ASN A 110 1.85 -2.87 -8.96
C ASN A 110 2.95 -1.99 -8.35
N ARG A 111 3.47 -1.04 -9.12
CA ARG A 111 4.55 -0.15 -8.74
C ARG A 111 3.98 1.16 -8.20
#